data_AF-A0A9E2HEV8-F1
#
_entry.id   AF-A0A9E2HEV8-F1
#
_cell.length_a   1.000
_cell.length_b   1.000
_cell.length_c   1.000
_cell.angle_alpha   90.00
_cell.angle_beta   90.00
_cell.angle_gamma   90.00
#
_symmetry.space_group_name_H-M   'P 1'
#
loop_
_entity.id
_entity.type
_entity.pdbx_description
1 polymer ?
#
loop_
_entity_poly.entity_id
_entity_poly.type
_entity_poly.pdbx_seq_one_letter_code
_entity_poly.pdbx_strand_id
1 'polypeptide(L)'
;MLNLFYLILFLLPVNLAKHFPVPSSYVSGILVDYLIPTLYLTDILIILLLIFWLLEKKTTTNCNGRYFQALFLFLLCLLPSVIFANSFIHALYKYLKIIEFSLFGLWIYHHRLTLSPTIVVKSVTLAVLFQSLLAIGQWLRQSSLFGYWFFGEQPYNPATPGIDKIIWLDGSLKIPPLATFPHPNVLAGFLVIGLVFILQGLSLKAFKDRPYWKIFLSLSLVLGLAALFLTFSLSAWLAFLLITVPFLLLSIYPKIKALMIS
;
A
#
# COMPACT_ATOMS: atom_id res chain seq x y z
N MET A 1 2.27 -20.76 -1.37
CA MET A 1 1.37 -19.66 -1.78
C MET A 1 1.02 -18.71 -0.63
N LEU A 2 0.49 -19.18 0.51
CA LEU A 2 0.16 -18.29 1.64
C LEU A 2 1.34 -17.45 2.15
N ASN A 3 2.52 -18.06 2.34
CA ASN A 3 3.71 -17.33 2.76
C ASN A 3 4.14 -16.26 1.74
N LEU A 4 3.99 -16.55 0.44
CA LEU A 4 4.27 -15.61 -0.64
C LEU A 4 3.31 -14.43 -0.60
N PHE A 5 2.02 -14.67 -0.33
CA PHE A 5 1.04 -13.61 -0.10
C PHE A 5 1.41 -12.72 1.10
N TYR A 6 1.79 -13.30 2.23
CA TYR A 6 2.20 -12.52 3.41
C TYR A 6 3.48 -11.71 3.17
N LEU A 7 4.37 -12.21 2.32
CA LEU A 7 5.55 -11.48 1.84
C LEU A 7 5.17 -10.32 0.92
N ILE A 8 4.23 -10.54 -0.01
CA ILE A 8 3.68 -9.48 -0.87
C ILE A 8 3.05 -8.37 -0.02
N LEU A 9 2.28 -8.71 1.01
CA LEU A 9 1.70 -7.71 1.92
C LEU A 9 2.77 -6.87 2.64
N PHE A 10 3.87 -7.50 3.07
CA PHE A 10 4.98 -6.79 3.69
C PHE A 10 5.71 -5.87 2.70
N LEU A 11 5.94 -6.35 1.47
CA LEU A 11 6.65 -5.62 0.41
C LEU A 11 5.73 -4.69 -0.41
N LEU A 12 4.44 -4.62 -0.10
CA LEU A 12 3.50 -3.76 -0.81
C LEU A 12 3.93 -2.28 -0.90
N PRO A 13 4.51 -1.64 0.13
CA PRO A 13 4.95 -0.25 0.02
C PRO A 13 6.30 -0.08 -0.70
N VAL A 14 7.00 -1.16 -1.04
CA VAL A 14 8.33 -1.13 -1.66
C VAL A 14 8.21 -0.70 -3.12
N ASN A 15 8.95 0.35 -3.49
CA ASN A 15 8.93 0.95 -4.83
C ASN A 15 10.08 0.46 -5.71
N LEU A 16 10.72 -0.65 -5.32
CA LEU A 16 11.84 -1.20 -6.07
C LEU A 16 11.36 -1.77 -7.41
N ALA A 17 11.76 -1.13 -8.49
CA ALA A 17 11.33 -1.48 -9.84
C ALA A 17 12.46 -1.40 -10.87
N LYS A 18 12.25 -2.05 -12.02
CA LYS A 18 13.01 -1.79 -13.23
C LYS A 18 12.18 -0.92 -14.16
N HIS A 19 12.74 0.23 -14.52
CA HIS A 19 12.13 1.21 -15.42
C HIS A 19 12.59 0.93 -16.86
N PHE A 20 11.67 0.91 -17.82
CA PHE A 20 11.94 0.68 -19.23
C PHE A 20 11.58 1.92 -20.04
N PRO A 21 12.45 2.94 -20.12
CA PRO A 21 12.15 4.16 -20.86
C PRO A 21 11.98 3.83 -22.36
N VAL A 22 10.85 4.23 -22.93
CA VAL A 22 10.55 4.10 -24.35
C VAL A 22 10.42 5.48 -24.98
N PRO A 23 10.54 5.64 -26.32
CA PRO A 23 10.43 6.96 -26.95
C PRO A 23 9.12 7.70 -26.62
N SER A 24 8.03 6.95 -26.43
CA SER A 24 6.74 7.49 -26.04
C SER A 24 6.66 7.96 -24.57
N SER A 25 7.66 7.64 -23.73
CA SER A 25 7.76 8.14 -22.36
C SER A 25 8.25 9.58 -22.27
N TYR A 26 8.68 10.17 -23.39
CA TYR A 26 9.15 11.55 -23.45
C TYR A 26 8.03 12.47 -23.95
N VAL A 27 7.77 13.54 -23.20
CA VAL A 27 6.86 14.63 -23.61
C VAL A 27 7.71 15.88 -23.78
N SER A 28 7.74 16.41 -25.01
CA SER A 28 8.59 17.56 -25.37
C SER A 28 10.07 17.39 -25.04
N GLY A 29 10.58 16.15 -25.15
CA GLY A 29 11.98 15.81 -24.84
C GLY A 29 12.28 15.58 -23.36
N ILE A 30 11.29 15.76 -22.47
CA ILE A 30 11.43 15.49 -21.03
C ILE A 30 10.86 14.11 -20.72
N LEU A 31 11.62 13.30 -19.99
CA LEU A 31 11.17 11.99 -19.54
C LEU A 31 10.08 12.16 -18.47
N VAL A 32 8.95 11.48 -18.65
CA VAL A 32 7.80 11.56 -17.75
C VAL A 32 7.58 10.23 -17.04
N ASP A 33 7.75 10.21 -15.72
CA ASP A 33 7.81 8.98 -14.90
C ASP A 33 6.57 8.09 -15.03
N TYR A 34 5.36 8.66 -15.08
CA TYR A 34 4.13 7.87 -15.17
C TYR A 34 3.88 7.25 -16.55
N LEU A 35 4.64 7.68 -17.56
CA LEU A 35 4.67 7.09 -18.90
C LEU A 35 5.79 6.05 -19.04
N ILE A 36 6.55 5.73 -18.00
CA ILE A 36 7.58 4.70 -18.10
C ILE A 36 6.96 3.35 -17.75
N PRO A 37 6.93 2.36 -18.68
CA PRO A 37 6.64 0.99 -18.33
C PRO A 37 7.60 0.52 -17.22
N THR A 38 7.03 0.06 -16.11
CA THR A 38 7.77 -0.28 -14.89
C THR A 38 7.40 -1.67 -14.42
N LEU A 39 8.40 -2.49 -14.14
CA LEU A 39 8.22 -3.81 -13.53
C LEU A 39 8.67 -3.74 -12.07
N TYR A 40 7.70 -3.76 -11.16
CA TYR A 40 7.98 -3.69 -9.72
C TYR A 40 8.33 -5.07 -9.17
N LEU A 41 9.07 -5.10 -8.06
CA LEU A 41 9.34 -6.33 -7.32
C LEU A 41 8.03 -7.03 -6.91
N THR A 42 7.01 -6.26 -6.50
CA THR A 42 5.68 -6.78 -6.18
C THR A 42 5.05 -7.52 -7.34
N ASP A 43 5.27 -7.07 -8.57
CA ASP A 43 4.68 -7.65 -9.78
C ASP A 43 5.23 -9.04 -10.03
N ILE A 44 6.55 -9.19 -9.87
CA ILE A 44 7.24 -10.47 -9.97
C ILE A 44 6.68 -11.46 -8.94
N LEU A 45 6.47 -11.01 -7.70
CA LEU A 45 5.92 -11.86 -6.64
C LEU A 45 4.46 -12.24 -6.88
N ILE A 46 3.64 -11.31 -7.38
CA ILE A 46 2.23 -11.58 -7.74
C ILE A 46 2.18 -12.57 -8.90
N ILE A 47 2.96 -12.36 -9.97
CA ILE A 47 3.02 -13.29 -11.10
C ILE A 47 3.46 -14.68 -10.64
N LEU A 48 4.50 -14.78 -9.80
CA LEU A 48 4.94 -16.06 -9.23
C LEU A 48 3.84 -16.74 -8.42
N LEU A 49 3.09 -15.98 -7.62
CA LEU A 49 1.95 -16.48 -6.85
C LEU A 49 0.85 -17.01 -7.77
N LEU A 50 0.53 -16.29 -8.85
CA LEU A 50 -0.46 -16.70 -9.83
C LEU A 50 -0.02 -17.94 -10.61
N ILE A 51 1.27 -18.06 -10.97
CA ILE A 51 1.83 -19.27 -11.59
C ILE A 51 1.65 -20.48 -10.66
N PHE A 52 1.99 -20.36 -9.38
CA PHE A 52 1.79 -21.46 -8.44
C PHE A 52 0.32 -21.82 -8.24
N TRP A 53 -0.57 -20.83 -8.29
CA TRP A 53 -2.01 -21.08 -8.24
C TRP A 53 -2.50 -21.84 -9.46
N LEU A 54 -2.03 -21.50 -10.67
CA LEU A 54 -2.38 -22.22 -11.91
C LEU A 54 -1.85 -23.67 -11.92
N LEU A 55 -0.70 -23.92 -11.31
CA LEU A 55 -0.10 -25.26 -11.22
C LEU A 55 -0.76 -26.14 -10.14
N GLU A 56 -1.60 -25.58 -9.28
CA GLU A 56 -2.25 -26.32 -8.21
C GLU A 56 -3.36 -27.22 -8.76
N LYS A 57 -3.05 -28.50 -8.94
CA LYS A 57 -4.00 -29.52 -9.45
C LYS A 57 -5.28 -29.71 -8.63
N LYS A 58 -5.34 -29.18 -7.39
CA LYS A 58 -6.48 -29.36 -6.46
C LYS A 58 -7.56 -28.31 -6.59
N THR A 59 -7.30 -27.19 -7.27
CA THR A 59 -8.35 -26.19 -7.48
C THR A 59 -9.07 -26.53 -8.78
N THR A 60 -10.16 -27.30 -8.68
CA THR A 60 -11.32 -27.03 -9.53
C THR A 60 -11.80 -25.63 -9.16
N THR A 61 -11.09 -24.60 -9.63
CA THR A 61 -11.57 -23.23 -9.59
C THR A 61 -12.86 -23.27 -10.38
N ASN A 62 -13.99 -23.27 -9.68
CA ASN A 62 -15.29 -23.20 -10.31
C ASN A 62 -15.39 -21.78 -10.89
N CYS A 63 -14.81 -21.58 -12.07
CA CYS A 63 -14.73 -20.31 -12.78
C CYS A 63 -16.11 -19.87 -13.31
N ASN A 64 -17.15 -20.68 -13.11
CA ASN A 64 -18.55 -20.38 -13.43
C ASN A 64 -19.27 -19.55 -12.35
N GLY A 65 -18.53 -18.82 -11.51
CA GLY A 65 -19.12 -17.89 -10.55
C GLY A 65 -19.49 -16.56 -11.21
N ARG A 66 -20.64 -15.99 -10.81
CA ARG A 66 -21.09 -14.63 -11.20
C ARG A 66 -20.00 -13.56 -11.11
N TYR A 67 -19.09 -13.68 -10.13
CA TYR A 67 -17.99 -12.73 -9.93
C TYR A 67 -16.88 -12.86 -10.98
N PHE A 68 -16.60 -14.08 -11.44
CA PHE A 68 -15.62 -14.32 -12.51
C PHE A 68 -16.16 -13.81 -13.85
N GLN A 69 -17.45 -14.06 -14.12
CA GLN A 69 -18.14 -13.50 -15.29
C GLN A 69 -18.17 -11.96 -15.26
N ALA A 70 -18.52 -11.37 -14.11
CA ALA A 70 -18.51 -9.91 -13.94
C ALA A 70 -17.10 -9.32 -14.14
N LEU A 71 -16.06 -9.96 -13.59
CA LEU A 71 -14.69 -9.52 -13.81
C LEU A 71 -14.27 -9.65 -15.27
N PHE A 72 -14.60 -10.76 -15.92
CA PHE A 72 -14.31 -10.97 -17.33
C PHE A 72 -14.99 -9.91 -18.21
N LEU A 73 -16.27 -9.63 -17.96
CA LEU A 73 -17.02 -8.56 -18.64
C LEU A 73 -16.40 -7.19 -18.36
N PHE A 74 -16.01 -6.91 -17.12
CA PHE A 74 -15.33 -5.66 -16.75
C PHE A 74 -14.02 -5.48 -17.54
N LEU A 75 -13.18 -6.52 -17.60
CA LEU A 75 -11.93 -6.49 -18.36
C LEU A 75 -12.18 -6.32 -19.87
N LEU A 76 -13.18 -7.03 -20.42
CA LEU A 76 -13.59 -6.86 -21.81
C LEU A 76 -14.06 -5.43 -22.12
N CYS A 77 -14.85 -4.80 -21.23
CA CYS A 77 -15.30 -3.42 -21.39
C CYS A 77 -14.14 -2.41 -21.40
N LEU A 78 -12.99 -2.75 -20.83
CA LEU A 78 -11.80 -1.91 -20.85
C LEU A 78 -10.97 -2.05 -22.13
N LEU A 79 -11.12 -3.13 -22.92
CA LEU A 79 -10.32 -3.35 -24.14
C LEU A 79 -10.39 -2.20 -25.16
N PRO A 80 -11.55 -1.56 -25.43
CA PRO A 80 -11.60 -0.42 -26.35
C PRO A 80 -10.65 0.71 -25.93
N SER A 81 -10.44 0.91 -24.63
CA SER A 81 -9.52 1.95 -24.13
C SER A 81 -8.06 1.71 -24.54
N VAL A 82 -7.68 0.46 -24.82
CA VAL A 82 -6.34 0.10 -25.31
C VAL A 82 -6.24 0.30 -26.82
N ILE A 83 -7.28 -0.09 -27.55
CA ILE A 83 -7.31 -0.03 -29.03
C ILE A 83 -7.33 1.42 -29.52
N PHE A 84 -8.10 2.28 -28.86
CA PHE A 84 -8.25 3.70 -29.24
C PHE A 84 -7.27 4.64 -28.51
N ALA A 85 -6.29 4.11 -27.78
CA ALA A 85 -5.33 4.94 -27.06
C ALA A 85 -4.34 5.63 -28.01
N ASN A 86 -4.05 6.91 -27.72
CA ASN A 86 -2.98 7.66 -28.40
C ASN A 86 -1.61 6.97 -28.31
N SER A 87 -1.38 6.19 -27.26
CA SER A 87 -0.17 5.39 -27.11
C SER A 87 -0.50 3.97 -26.69
N PHE A 88 -0.45 3.07 -27.67
CA PHE A 88 -0.75 1.66 -27.49
C PHE A 88 0.08 1.00 -26.41
N ILE A 89 1.39 1.30 -26.34
CA ILE A 89 2.33 0.67 -25.39
C ILE A 89 1.93 0.97 -23.93
N HIS A 90 1.63 2.23 -23.61
CA HIS A 90 1.25 2.61 -22.24
C HIS A 90 -0.14 2.06 -21.87
N ALA A 91 -1.08 2.12 -22.81
CA ALA A 91 -2.42 1.60 -22.57
C ALA A 91 -2.40 0.09 -22.36
N LEU A 92 -1.64 -0.64 -23.17
CA LEU A 92 -1.42 -2.08 -22.99
C LEU A 92 -0.76 -2.38 -21.64
N TYR A 93 0.29 -1.64 -21.26
CA TYR A 93 0.95 -1.79 -19.97
C TYR A 93 -0.03 -1.58 -18.80
N LYS A 94 -0.80 -0.48 -18.79
CA LYS A 94 -1.79 -0.22 -17.73
C LYS A 94 -2.90 -1.27 -17.72
N TYR A 95 -3.33 -1.74 -18.88
CA TYR A 95 -4.31 -2.81 -18.99
C TYR A 95 -3.79 -4.14 -18.40
N LEU A 96 -2.53 -4.50 -18.67
CA LEU A 96 -1.87 -5.66 -18.05
C LEU A 96 -1.78 -5.52 -16.52
N LYS A 97 -1.48 -4.32 -15.99
CA LYS A 97 -1.51 -4.06 -14.55
C LYS A 97 -2.91 -4.26 -13.95
N ILE A 98 -3.96 -3.83 -14.64
CA ILE A 98 -5.35 -4.06 -14.19
C ILE A 98 -5.66 -5.55 -14.16
N ILE A 99 -5.27 -6.32 -15.18
CA ILE A 99 -5.43 -7.78 -15.20
C ILE A 99 -4.69 -8.43 -14.02
N GLU A 100 -3.42 -8.07 -13.83
CA GLU A 100 -2.57 -8.60 -12.76
C GLU A 100 -3.22 -8.42 -11.37
N PHE A 101 -3.60 -7.18 -11.02
CA PHE A 101 -4.25 -6.90 -9.73
C PHE A 101 -5.65 -7.51 -9.62
N SER A 102 -6.38 -7.64 -10.73
CA SER A 102 -7.69 -8.30 -10.75
C SER A 102 -7.57 -9.79 -10.44
N LEU A 103 -6.60 -10.48 -11.06
CA LEU A 103 -6.31 -11.89 -10.78
C LEU A 103 -5.79 -12.08 -9.35
N PHE A 104 -4.95 -11.17 -8.86
CA PHE A 104 -4.50 -11.18 -7.46
C PHE A 104 -5.69 -11.04 -6.50
N GLY A 105 -6.63 -10.13 -6.78
CA GLY A 105 -7.87 -9.97 -6.01
C GLY A 105 -8.74 -11.24 -6.02
N LEU A 106 -8.88 -11.91 -7.16
CA LEU A 106 -9.56 -13.20 -7.24
C LEU A 106 -8.88 -14.28 -6.40
N TRP A 107 -7.55 -14.34 -6.45
CA TRP A 107 -6.80 -15.29 -5.63
C TRP A 107 -7.06 -15.07 -4.14
N ILE A 108 -7.03 -13.80 -3.68
CA ILE A 108 -7.36 -13.44 -2.29
C ILE A 108 -8.79 -13.86 -1.96
N TYR A 109 -9.75 -13.59 -2.84
CA TYR A 109 -11.14 -13.97 -2.63
C TYR A 109 -11.28 -15.48 -2.43
N HIS A 110 -10.64 -16.31 -3.26
CA HIS A 110 -10.69 -17.77 -3.13
C HIS A 110 -10.05 -18.28 -1.83
N HIS A 111 -8.97 -17.63 -1.37
CA HIS A 111 -8.22 -18.06 -0.19
C HIS A 111 -8.60 -17.32 1.10
N ARG A 112 -9.58 -16.42 1.07
CA ARG A 112 -9.94 -15.56 2.23
C ARG A 112 -10.20 -16.30 3.54
N LEU A 113 -10.69 -17.54 3.47
CA LEU A 113 -10.97 -18.38 4.64
C LEU A 113 -9.72 -19.08 5.20
N THR A 114 -8.67 -19.25 4.39
CA THR A 114 -7.40 -19.85 4.82
C THR A 114 -6.37 -18.80 5.25
N LEU A 115 -6.62 -17.53 4.94
CA LEU A 115 -5.81 -16.41 5.41
C LEU A 115 -5.96 -16.24 6.93
N SER A 116 -4.84 -16.19 7.63
CA SER A 116 -4.81 -15.93 9.07
C SER A 116 -4.82 -14.42 9.32
N PRO A 117 -5.87 -13.87 9.98
CA PRO A 117 -5.94 -12.44 10.29
C PRO A 117 -4.73 -11.97 11.11
N THR A 118 -4.21 -12.85 11.97
CA THR A 118 -3.05 -12.53 12.81
C THR A 118 -1.78 -12.34 11.98
N ILE A 119 -1.56 -13.16 10.95
CA ILE A 119 -0.37 -13.03 10.09
C ILE A 119 -0.51 -11.83 9.16
N VAL A 120 -1.71 -11.57 8.63
CA VAL A 120 -1.99 -10.35 7.84
C VAL A 120 -1.66 -9.10 8.65
N VAL A 121 -2.17 -9.00 9.89
CA VAL A 121 -1.87 -7.87 10.78
C VAL A 121 -0.37 -7.77 11.04
N LYS A 122 0.34 -8.88 11.28
CA LYS A 122 1.80 -8.85 11.47
C LYS A 122 2.55 -8.32 10.25
N SER A 123 2.22 -8.80 9.05
CA SER A 123 2.84 -8.35 7.80
C SER A 123 2.62 -6.86 7.57
N VAL A 124 1.38 -6.38 7.74
CA VAL A 124 1.03 -4.96 7.59
C VAL A 124 1.72 -4.12 8.66
N THR A 125 1.75 -4.58 9.92
CA THR A 125 2.42 -3.87 11.01
C THR A 125 3.92 -3.70 10.73
N LEU A 126 4.58 -4.74 10.23
CA LEU A 126 5.99 -4.68 9.87
C LEU A 126 6.23 -3.70 8.71
N ALA A 127 5.34 -3.69 7.71
CA ALA A 127 5.40 -2.75 6.60
C ALA A 127 5.20 -1.29 7.06
N VAL A 128 4.21 -1.03 7.92
CA VAL A 128 3.97 0.29 8.51
C VAL A 128 5.16 0.74 9.34
N LEU A 129 5.71 -0.14 10.19
CA LEU A 129 6.88 0.17 11.01
C LEU A 129 8.08 0.55 10.13
N PHE A 130 8.36 -0.25 9.09
CA PHE A 130 9.42 0.02 8.13
C PHE A 130 9.26 1.39 7.46
N GLN A 131 8.08 1.67 6.90
CA GLN A 131 7.80 2.94 6.23
C GLN A 131 7.85 4.13 7.20
N SER A 132 7.37 3.95 8.43
CA SER A 132 7.34 5.02 9.44
C SER A 132 8.74 5.38 9.92
N LEU A 133 9.59 4.38 10.17
CA LEU A 133 10.99 4.62 10.56
C LEU A 133 11.76 5.32 9.44
N LEU A 134 11.57 4.89 8.19
CA LEU A 134 12.18 5.53 7.03
C LEU A 134 11.68 6.98 6.86
N ALA A 135 10.37 7.21 7.00
CA ALA A 135 9.77 8.53 6.91
C ALA A 135 10.28 9.48 8.00
N ILE A 136 10.33 9.03 9.25
CA ILE A 136 10.84 9.85 10.36
C ILE A 136 12.32 10.17 10.14
N GLY A 137 13.13 9.20 9.73
CA GLY A 137 14.54 9.44 9.45
C GLY A 137 14.76 10.39 8.26
N GLN A 138 13.96 10.28 7.20
CA GLN A 138 13.94 11.24 6.09
C GLN A 138 13.57 12.64 6.54
N TRP A 139 12.57 12.78 7.43
CA TRP A 139 12.19 14.06 8.01
C TRP A 139 13.31 14.66 8.87
N LEU A 140 14.05 13.86 9.62
CA LEU A 140 15.17 14.37 10.42
C LEU A 140 16.35 14.82 9.53
N ARG A 141 16.61 14.09 8.44
CA ARG A 141 17.73 14.37 7.54
C ARG A 141 17.41 15.41 6.45
N GLN A 142 16.12 15.60 6.12
CA GLN A 142 15.64 16.42 5.01
C GLN A 142 16.18 15.96 3.62
N SER A 143 16.47 14.68 3.50
CA SER A 143 16.92 14.03 2.25
C SER A 143 16.61 12.54 2.30
N SER A 144 16.76 11.84 1.16
CA SER A 144 16.81 10.38 1.16
C SER A 144 17.93 9.84 2.06
N LEU A 145 17.69 8.72 2.73
CA LEU A 145 18.61 8.12 3.69
C LEU A 145 19.61 7.16 3.04
N PHE A 146 19.09 6.21 2.26
CA PHE A 146 19.83 5.07 1.72
C PHE A 146 19.82 5.05 0.18
N GLY A 147 18.82 5.70 -0.45
CA GLY A 147 18.68 5.80 -1.90
C GLY A 147 18.02 4.58 -2.54
N TYR A 148 17.95 4.58 -3.87
CA TYR A 148 17.04 3.69 -4.63
C TYR A 148 17.20 2.20 -4.37
N TRP A 149 18.43 1.71 -4.21
CA TRP A 149 18.68 0.29 -3.97
C TRP A 149 18.16 -0.20 -2.62
N PHE A 150 17.86 0.71 -1.69
CA PHE A 150 17.16 0.41 -0.47
C PHE A 150 15.64 0.42 -0.72
N PHE A 151 15.12 -0.69 -1.24
CA PHE A 151 13.68 -0.91 -1.41
C PHE A 151 12.93 0.17 -2.24
N GLY A 152 13.64 0.84 -3.16
CA GLY A 152 13.05 1.84 -4.05
C GLY A 152 12.88 3.22 -3.42
N GLU A 153 13.61 3.54 -2.35
CA GLU A 153 13.64 4.90 -1.80
C GLU A 153 14.11 5.90 -2.87
N GLN A 154 13.25 6.85 -3.25
CA GLN A 154 13.62 7.84 -4.25
C GLN A 154 14.76 8.73 -3.73
N PRO A 155 15.88 8.86 -4.46
CA PRO A 155 16.95 9.75 -4.06
C PRO A 155 16.52 11.20 -4.25
N TYR A 156 16.51 11.98 -3.16
CA TYR A 156 16.19 13.40 -3.21
C TYR A 156 16.99 14.18 -2.17
N ASN A 157 17.12 15.48 -2.42
CA ASN A 157 17.69 16.45 -1.51
C ASN A 157 16.92 17.79 -1.63
N PRO A 158 17.21 18.79 -0.79
CA PRO A 158 16.54 20.09 -0.85
C PRO A 158 16.69 20.85 -2.18
N ALA A 159 17.68 20.50 -3.00
CA ALA A 159 17.92 21.08 -4.32
C ALA A 159 17.24 20.30 -5.46
N THR A 160 16.62 19.14 -5.19
CA THR A 160 15.90 18.36 -6.21
C THR A 160 14.78 19.20 -6.82
N PRO A 161 14.78 19.41 -8.15
CA PRO A 161 13.74 20.19 -8.81
C PRO A 161 12.36 19.54 -8.63
N GLY A 162 11.35 20.36 -8.33
CA GLY A 162 9.96 19.89 -8.19
C GLY A 162 9.66 19.09 -6.92
N ILE A 163 10.60 19.00 -5.96
CA ILE A 163 10.31 18.37 -4.67
C ILE A 163 9.36 19.25 -3.85
N ASP A 164 8.33 18.63 -3.27
CA ASP A 164 7.39 19.31 -2.41
C ASP A 164 8.08 19.87 -1.16
N LYS A 165 7.77 21.13 -0.83
CA LYS A 165 8.27 21.82 0.35
C LYS A 165 7.13 22.47 1.08
N ILE A 166 7.24 22.49 2.40
CA ILE A 166 6.34 23.19 3.29
C ILE A 166 7.14 24.21 4.10
N ILE A 167 6.45 25.26 4.55
CA ILE A 167 7.00 26.21 5.52
C ILE A 167 6.74 25.64 6.90
N TRP A 168 7.80 25.38 7.67
CA TRP A 168 7.72 24.93 9.05
C TRP A 168 7.46 26.10 10.00
N LEU A 169 7.15 25.79 11.26
CA LEU A 169 6.81 26.79 12.29
C LEU A 169 7.91 27.82 12.54
N ASP A 170 9.17 27.46 12.27
CA ASP A 170 10.34 28.35 12.37
C ASP A 170 10.60 29.17 11.09
N GLY A 171 9.73 29.06 10.09
CA GLY A 171 9.89 29.69 8.77
C GLY A 171 10.83 28.93 7.83
N SER A 172 11.45 27.83 8.26
CA SER A 172 12.31 27.02 7.40
C SER A 172 11.50 26.23 6.38
N LEU A 173 12.09 26.01 5.20
CA LEU A 173 11.52 25.11 4.20
C LEU A 173 11.90 23.67 4.54
N LYS A 174 10.90 22.82 4.76
CA LYS A 174 11.08 21.38 5.01
C LYS A 174 10.39 20.54 3.95
N ILE A 175 10.93 19.37 3.72
CA ILE A 175 10.41 18.37 2.78
C ILE A 175 9.61 17.35 3.59
N PRO A 176 8.31 17.18 3.34
CA PRO A 176 7.54 16.09 3.89
C PRO A 176 8.14 14.74 3.44
N PRO A 177 8.17 13.73 4.32
CA PRO A 177 8.81 12.46 3.99
C PRO A 177 8.00 11.66 2.97
N LEU A 178 8.73 10.93 2.15
CA LEU A 178 8.22 10.07 1.06
C LEU A 178 8.26 8.58 1.45
N ALA A 179 9.18 8.22 2.36
CA ALA A 179 9.66 6.87 2.58
C ALA A 179 10.05 6.23 1.23
N THR A 180 9.46 5.08 0.86
CA THR A 180 9.66 4.49 -0.48
C THR A 180 8.64 4.95 -1.51
N PHE A 181 7.62 5.74 -1.15
CA PHE A 181 6.58 6.18 -2.07
C PHE A 181 7.03 7.36 -2.95
N PRO A 182 6.38 7.57 -4.11
CA PRO A 182 6.69 8.69 -4.99
C PRO A 182 6.21 10.06 -4.49
N HIS A 183 5.32 10.09 -3.49
CA HIS A 183 4.71 11.33 -3.01
C HIS A 183 4.23 11.20 -1.55
N PRO A 184 4.27 12.26 -0.71
CA PRO A 184 3.92 12.17 0.71
C PRO A 184 2.45 11.76 0.94
N ASN A 185 1.53 12.28 0.11
CA ASN A 185 0.12 11.85 0.11
C ASN A 185 -0.09 10.35 -0.15
N VAL A 186 0.75 9.69 -0.95
CA VAL A 186 0.62 8.25 -1.23
C VAL A 186 1.08 7.45 -0.02
N LEU A 187 2.19 7.85 0.60
CA LEU A 187 2.61 7.31 1.90
C LEU A 187 1.51 7.48 2.95
N ALA A 188 0.90 8.67 3.01
CA ALA A 188 -0.18 8.95 3.95
C ALA A 188 -1.37 8.01 3.74
N GLY A 189 -1.82 7.82 2.50
CA GLY A 189 -2.89 6.88 2.16
C GLY A 189 -2.58 5.44 2.58
N PHE A 190 -1.36 4.97 2.35
CA PHE A 190 -0.90 3.67 2.85
C PHE A 190 -0.94 3.59 4.38
N LEU A 191 -0.44 4.61 5.07
CA LEU A 191 -0.43 4.66 6.54
C LEU A 191 -1.85 4.66 7.12
N VAL A 192 -2.82 5.37 6.52
CA VAL A 192 -4.22 5.34 6.96
C VAL A 192 -4.75 3.92 6.98
N ILE A 193 -4.59 3.18 5.88
CA ILE A 193 -5.05 1.79 5.78
C ILE A 193 -4.29 0.92 6.79
N GLY A 194 -2.96 1.02 6.82
CA GLY A 194 -2.11 0.22 7.70
C GLY A 194 -2.42 0.43 9.20
N LEU A 195 -2.62 1.67 9.63
CA LEU A 195 -2.96 2.01 11.01
C LEU A 195 -4.34 1.47 11.42
N VAL A 196 -5.32 1.46 10.51
CA VAL A 196 -6.64 0.83 10.75
C VAL A 196 -6.48 -0.68 10.95
N PHE A 197 -5.65 -1.35 10.16
CA PHE A 197 -5.33 -2.77 10.37
C PHE A 197 -4.65 -3.03 11.73
N ILE A 198 -3.73 -2.15 12.16
CA ILE A 198 -3.07 -2.26 13.47
C ILE A 198 -4.08 -2.09 14.61
N LEU A 199 -4.99 -1.12 14.51
CA LEU A 199 -6.07 -0.88 15.49
C LEU A 199 -6.99 -2.09 15.62
N GLN A 200 -7.40 -2.69 14.50
CA GLN A 200 -8.17 -3.94 14.51
C GLN A 200 -7.34 -5.08 15.14
N GLY A 201 -6.05 -5.14 14.84
CA GLY A 201 -5.09 -6.07 15.44
C GLY A 201 -5.07 -6.03 16.97
N LEU A 202 -5.06 -4.84 17.57
CA LEU A 202 -5.07 -4.67 19.03
C LEU A 202 -6.32 -5.26 19.71
N SER A 203 -7.43 -5.43 18.96
CA SER A 203 -8.67 -6.04 19.45
C SER A 203 -8.71 -7.56 19.32
N LEU A 204 -7.79 -8.17 18.55
CA LEU A 204 -7.77 -9.62 18.33
C LEU A 204 -7.34 -10.36 19.60
N LYS A 205 -8.12 -11.39 19.98
CA LYS A 205 -7.81 -12.27 21.13
C LYS A 205 -6.38 -12.81 21.10
N ALA A 206 -5.89 -13.19 19.92
CA ALA A 206 -4.54 -13.73 19.73
C ALA A 206 -3.40 -12.80 20.19
N PHE A 207 -3.62 -11.48 20.21
CA PHE A 207 -2.65 -10.49 20.68
C PHE A 207 -2.94 -9.98 22.09
N LYS A 208 -4.16 -10.17 22.58
CA LYS A 208 -4.59 -9.73 23.92
C LYS A 208 -3.76 -10.40 25.02
N ASP A 209 -3.44 -11.68 24.86
CA ASP A 209 -2.74 -12.49 25.87
C ASP A 209 -1.22 -12.58 25.64
N ARG A 210 -0.69 -11.83 24.66
CA ARG A 210 0.73 -11.86 24.26
C ARG A 210 1.33 -10.44 24.39
N PRO A 211 1.91 -10.08 25.56
CA PRO A 211 2.29 -8.70 25.86
C PRO A 211 3.30 -8.12 24.87
N TYR A 212 4.28 -8.92 24.43
CA TYR A 212 5.29 -8.51 23.45
C TYR A 212 4.67 -8.02 22.13
N TRP A 213 3.67 -8.73 21.60
CA TRP A 213 3.01 -8.33 20.35
C TRP A 213 2.14 -7.09 20.53
N LYS A 214 1.51 -6.93 21.70
CA LYS A 214 0.74 -5.74 22.02
C LYS A 214 1.65 -4.49 22.07
N ILE A 215 2.82 -4.61 22.69
CA ILE A 215 3.83 -3.55 22.73
C ILE A 215 4.29 -3.21 21.31
N PHE A 216 4.61 -4.24 20.49
CA PHE A 216 5.05 -4.05 19.11
C PHE A 216 4.00 -3.34 18.24
N LEU A 217 2.73 -3.75 18.33
CA LEU A 217 1.61 -3.10 17.64
C LEU A 217 1.45 -1.65 18.10
N SER A 218 1.52 -1.40 19.41
CA SER A 218 1.36 -0.05 19.98
C SER A 218 2.50 0.88 19.56
N LEU A 219 3.74 0.39 19.57
CA LEU A 219 4.90 1.14 19.09
C LEU A 219 4.76 1.48 17.60
N SER A 220 4.37 0.50 16.78
CA SER A 220 4.15 0.70 15.34
C SER A 220 3.01 1.69 15.07
N LEU A 221 1.98 1.69 15.91
CA LEU A 221 0.88 2.65 15.84
C LEU A 221 1.35 4.08 16.16
N VAL A 222 2.13 4.26 17.23
CA VAL A 222 2.67 5.58 17.61
C VAL A 222 3.60 6.12 16.53
N LEU A 223 4.52 5.30 16.02
CA LEU A 223 5.43 5.70 14.95
C LEU A 223 4.69 5.97 13.64
N GLY A 224 3.67 5.17 13.31
CA GLY A 224 2.86 5.38 12.12
C GLY A 224 1.99 6.63 12.20
N LEU A 225 1.44 6.97 13.38
CA LEU A 225 0.75 8.24 13.59
C LEU A 225 1.70 9.44 13.46
N ALA A 226 2.91 9.33 14.01
CA ALA A 226 3.92 10.37 13.84
C ALA A 226 4.28 10.54 12.36
N ALA A 227 4.55 9.45 11.63
CA ALA A 227 4.83 9.50 10.20
C ALA A 227 3.66 10.08 9.39
N LEU A 228 2.41 9.68 9.70
CA LEU A 228 1.21 10.20 9.05
C LEU A 228 1.08 11.71 9.26
N PHE A 229 1.33 12.21 10.47
CA PHE A 229 1.37 13.64 10.76
C PHE A 229 2.48 14.35 9.98
N LEU A 230 3.66 13.73 9.82
CA LEU A 230 4.74 14.33 9.05
C LEU A 230 4.48 14.38 7.54
N THR A 231 3.49 13.64 7.00
CA THR A 231 3.17 13.69 5.56
C THR A 231 2.46 14.99 5.12
N PHE A 232 1.89 15.76 6.07
CA PHE A 232 1.08 16.97 5.80
C PHE A 232 -0.09 16.76 4.82
N SER A 233 -0.59 15.53 4.72
CA SER A 233 -1.71 15.19 3.85
C SER A 233 -3.06 15.40 4.55
N LEU A 234 -3.67 16.57 4.34
CA LEU A 234 -4.99 16.91 4.90
C LEU A 234 -6.06 15.86 4.57
N SER A 235 -6.09 15.37 3.34
CA SER A 235 -7.06 14.35 2.90
C SER A 235 -6.86 13.03 3.64
N ALA A 236 -5.61 12.60 3.87
CA ALA A 236 -5.32 11.39 4.62
C ALA A 236 -5.65 11.55 6.10
N TRP A 237 -5.37 12.70 6.72
CA TRP A 237 -5.75 12.97 8.11
C TRP A 237 -7.26 12.93 8.30
N LEU A 238 -8.01 13.58 7.41
CA LEU A 238 -9.47 13.54 7.42
C LEU A 238 -9.99 12.11 7.22
N ALA A 239 -9.45 11.37 6.25
CA ALA A 239 -9.83 9.97 6.02
C ALA A 239 -9.56 9.10 7.26
N PHE A 240 -8.41 9.26 7.91
CA PHE A 240 -8.09 8.53 9.13
C PHE A 240 -9.08 8.82 10.25
N LEU A 241 -9.42 10.09 10.49
CA LEU A 241 -10.40 10.48 11.50
C LEU A 241 -11.80 9.91 11.19
N LEU A 242 -12.25 10.04 9.94
CA LEU A 242 -13.56 9.53 9.50
C LEU A 242 -13.69 8.01 9.62
N ILE A 243 -12.59 7.25 9.49
CA ILE A 243 -12.62 5.79 9.66
C ILE A 243 -12.50 5.40 11.13
N THR A 244 -11.59 6.03 11.87
CA THR A 244 -11.26 5.59 13.23
C THR A 244 -12.25 6.05 14.29
N VAL A 245 -12.83 7.25 14.17
CA VAL A 245 -13.79 7.76 15.17
C VAL A 245 -15.04 6.88 15.24
N PRO A 246 -15.73 6.54 14.12
CA PRO A 246 -16.87 5.62 14.18
C PRO A 246 -16.48 4.23 14.69
N PHE A 247 -15.33 3.71 14.27
CA PHE A 247 -14.82 2.41 14.72
C PHE A 247 -14.64 2.35 16.24
N LEU A 248 -14.01 3.39 16.83
CA LEU A 248 -13.80 3.47 18.27
C LEU A 248 -15.13 3.62 19.02
N LEU A 249 -16.03 4.48 18.54
CA LEU A 249 -17.36 4.67 19.13
C LEU A 249 -18.16 3.37 19.16
N LEU A 250 -18.19 2.61 18.05
CA LEU A 250 -18.86 1.31 17.98
C LEU A 250 -18.24 0.28 18.94
N SER A 251 -16.93 0.34 19.17
CA SER A 251 -16.26 -0.58 20.10
C SER A 251 -16.55 -0.27 21.59
N ILE A 252 -16.82 1.00 21.91
CA ILE A 252 -17.04 1.47 23.28
C ILE A 252 -18.54 1.46 23.64
N TYR A 253 -19.42 1.72 22.67
CA TYR A 253 -20.89 1.76 22.84
C TYR A 253 -21.47 0.58 23.64
N PRO A 254 -21.16 -0.70 23.36
CA PRO A 254 -21.71 -1.81 24.15
C PRO A 254 -21.25 -1.80 25.62
N LYS A 255 -20.05 -1.26 25.91
CA LYS A 255 -19.55 -1.13 27.29
C LYS A 255 -20.26 0.00 28.05
N ILE A 256 -20.48 1.14 27.39
CA ILE A 256 -21.24 2.27 27.98
C ILE A 256 -22.69 1.87 28.23
N LYS A 257 -23.33 1.17 27.28
CA LYS A 257 -24.69 0.65 27.45
C LYS A 257 -24.81 -0.33 28.63
N ALA A 258 -23.81 -1.18 28.84
CA ALA A 258 -23.79 -2.10 29.99
C ALA A 258 -23.69 -1.36 31.33
N LEU A 259 -22.92 -0.27 31.40
CA LEU A 259 -22.76 0.57 32.61
C LEU A 259 -24.00 1.41 32.93
N MET A 260 -24.84 1.75 31.94
CA MET A 260 -26.08 2.51 32.17
C MET A 260 -27.27 1.63 32.60
N ILE A 261 -27.16 0.30 32.44
CA ILE A 261 -28.22 -0.66 32.79
C ILE A 261 -27.93 -1.35 34.14
N SER A 262 -26.69 -1.23 34.66
CA SER A 262 -26.28 -1.66 36.01
C SER A 262 -26.53 -0.59 37.05
#